data_AF-A0A1R0ZEH0-F1
#
_entry.id   AF-A0A1R0ZEH0-F1
#
_cell.length_a   1.000
_cell.length_b   1.000
_cell.length_c   1.000
_cell.angle_alpha   90.00
_cell.angle_beta   90.00
_cell.angle_gamma   90.00
#
_symmetry.space_group_name_H-M   'P 1'
#
loop_
_entity.id
_entity.type
_entity.pdbx_description
1 polymer ?
#
loop_
_entity_poly.entity_id
_entity_poly.type
_entity_poly.pdbx_seq_one_letter_code
_entity_poly.pdbx_strand_id
1 'polypeptide(L)'
;MSKKHFNLYEQEQLANNPYVLRVSEKSITYADEFKRVFIDQYVSGRTPREIFETSGFQVEILGLKRIEQCADRWKKAYEKDGITGLADSRKEAVLRPSKRDLSPEEIIARQDAKIRLLEAQLAYVKKLDRNERRLTANGKILNPSDCFNLIQEAVQQGLGRMTRYLCQLLDVSRSGFYNYLHSADKRQERTLADEQAGALIKKAFHRRGYKKGSRSIKMTLQSEYDTCYNLKRIQRLMKKFDLVCPHRKPNPYRLMTKATLEHR
;
A
#
# COMPACT_ATOMS: atom_id res chain seq x y z
N MET A 1 -42.99 4.64 -0.05
CA MET A 1 -43.22 5.71 -1.04
C MET A 1 -43.81 6.90 -0.32
N SER A 2 -43.19 8.08 -0.43
CA SER A 2 -43.76 9.32 0.13
C SER A 2 -45.08 9.66 -0.57
N LYS A 3 -46.09 10.09 0.20
CA LYS A 3 -47.41 10.52 -0.31
C LYS A 3 -47.42 11.99 -0.80
N LYS A 4 -46.29 12.72 -0.67
CA LYS A 4 -46.18 14.13 -1.04
C LYS A 4 -46.05 14.28 -2.57
N HIS A 5 -46.94 15.08 -3.15
CA HIS A 5 -46.95 15.50 -4.55
C HIS A 5 -46.36 16.90 -4.65
N PHE A 6 -45.67 17.20 -5.75
CA PHE A 6 -45.01 18.49 -5.97
C PHE A 6 -45.89 19.43 -6.79
N ASN A 7 -46.08 20.65 -6.29
CA ASN A 7 -46.71 21.72 -7.07
C ASN A 7 -45.79 22.21 -8.20
N LEU A 8 -46.32 22.85 -9.24
CA LEU A 8 -45.55 23.39 -10.37
C LEU A 8 -44.39 24.28 -9.92
N TYR A 9 -44.61 25.14 -8.92
CA TYR A 9 -43.54 25.97 -8.34
C TYR A 9 -42.43 25.13 -7.67
N GLU A 10 -42.79 24.09 -6.91
CA GLU A 10 -41.81 23.20 -6.28
C GLU A 10 -41.03 22.40 -7.35
N GLN A 11 -41.68 22.06 -8.47
CA GLN A 11 -41.03 21.35 -9.57
C GLN A 11 -39.99 22.23 -10.27
N GLU A 12 -40.29 23.50 -10.52
CA GLU A 12 -39.33 24.45 -11.10
C GLU A 12 -38.13 24.69 -10.18
N GLN A 13 -38.37 24.87 -8.88
CA GLN A 13 -37.29 25.04 -7.90
C GLN A 13 -36.35 23.83 -7.84
N LEU A 14 -36.91 22.62 -7.90
CA LEU A 14 -36.11 21.38 -7.90
C LEU A 14 -35.41 21.14 -9.24
N ALA A 15 -36.01 21.56 -10.36
CA ALA A 15 -35.42 21.42 -11.69
C ALA A 15 -34.21 22.34 -11.91
N ASN A 16 -34.14 23.47 -11.19
CA ASN A 16 -32.99 24.37 -11.24
C ASN A 16 -31.71 23.79 -10.61
N ASN A 17 -31.80 22.70 -9.83
CA ASN A 17 -30.64 22.08 -9.20
C ASN A 17 -29.86 21.21 -10.21
N PRO A 18 -28.53 21.38 -10.35
CA PRO A 18 -27.68 20.59 -11.25
C PRO A 18 -27.77 19.07 -11.06
N TYR A 19 -28.13 18.61 -9.86
CA TYR A 19 -28.18 17.19 -9.51
C TYR A 19 -29.52 16.50 -9.84
N VAL A 20 -30.46 17.23 -10.44
CA VAL A 20 -31.78 16.73 -10.83
C VAL A 20 -31.88 16.65 -12.35
N LEU A 21 -32.17 15.46 -12.86
CA LEU A 21 -32.37 15.24 -14.30
C LEU A 21 -33.81 15.50 -14.73
N ARG A 22 -34.77 15.05 -13.92
CA ARG A 22 -36.20 15.19 -14.23
C ARG A 22 -37.03 15.22 -12.96
N VAL A 23 -37.95 16.16 -12.87
CA VAL A 23 -38.97 16.22 -11.83
C VAL A 23 -40.32 15.88 -12.45
N SER A 24 -41.10 15.09 -11.74
CA SER A 24 -42.51 14.82 -12.00
C SER A 24 -43.28 15.10 -10.71
N GLU A 25 -44.59 15.29 -10.81
CA GLU A 25 -45.49 15.51 -9.68
C GLU A 25 -45.27 14.49 -8.53
N LYS A 26 -44.92 13.24 -8.86
CA LYS A 26 -44.75 12.15 -7.89
C LYS A 26 -43.30 11.78 -7.59
N SER A 27 -42.37 12.02 -8.52
CA SER A 27 -41.02 11.44 -8.47
C SER A 27 -39.95 12.41 -8.96
N ILE A 28 -38.73 12.23 -8.44
CA ILE A 28 -37.53 12.97 -8.83
C ILE A 28 -36.53 11.95 -9.36
N THR A 29 -35.95 12.23 -10.52
CA THR A 29 -34.85 11.47 -11.10
C THR A 29 -33.56 12.23 -10.84
N TYR A 30 -32.69 11.65 -10.03
CA TYR A 30 -31.40 12.23 -9.67
C TYR A 30 -30.32 11.83 -10.66
N ALA A 31 -29.35 12.73 -10.86
CA ALA A 31 -28.17 12.46 -11.66
C ALA A 31 -27.31 11.34 -11.05
N ASP A 32 -26.63 10.57 -11.91
CA ASP A 32 -25.75 9.49 -11.46
C ASP A 32 -24.53 10.02 -10.67
N GLU A 33 -24.08 11.23 -11.00
CA GLU A 33 -23.01 11.93 -10.28
C GLU A 33 -23.40 12.23 -8.84
N PHE A 34 -24.62 12.72 -8.61
CA PHE A 34 -25.11 13.01 -7.28
C PHE A 34 -25.14 11.76 -6.40
N LYS A 35 -25.57 10.63 -6.94
CA LYS A 35 -25.59 9.35 -6.20
C LYS A 35 -24.17 8.93 -5.78
N ARG A 36 -23.16 9.20 -6.60
CA ARG A 36 -21.75 8.92 -6.25
C ARG A 36 -21.27 9.83 -5.12
N VAL A 37 -21.50 11.14 -5.23
CA VAL A 37 -21.17 12.13 -4.19
C VAL A 37 -21.89 11.79 -2.89
N PHE A 38 -23.15 11.36 -2.98
CA PHE A 38 -23.94 10.95 -1.82
C PHE A 38 -23.27 9.79 -1.07
N ILE A 39 -22.88 8.72 -1.78
CA ILE A 39 -22.24 7.56 -1.14
C ILE A 39 -20.89 7.94 -0.53
N ASP A 40 -20.08 8.75 -1.21
CA ASP A 40 -18.78 9.19 -0.71
C ASP A 40 -18.90 10.00 0.60
N GLN A 41 -19.83 10.96 0.63
CA GLN A 41 -20.10 11.76 1.83
C GLN A 41 -20.74 10.94 2.96
N TYR A 42 -21.59 9.96 2.61
CA TYR A 42 -22.21 9.07 3.58
C TYR A 42 -21.19 8.13 4.23
N VAL A 43 -20.26 7.57 3.46
CA VAL A 43 -19.14 6.76 3.98
C VAL A 43 -18.22 7.61 4.88
N SER A 44 -18.10 8.90 4.59
CA SER A 44 -17.40 9.87 5.43
C SER A 44 -18.13 10.22 6.74
N GLY A 45 -19.33 9.67 6.97
CA GLY A 45 -20.08 9.78 8.22
C GLY A 45 -21.11 10.92 8.28
N ARG A 46 -21.39 11.61 7.18
CA ARG A 46 -22.43 12.66 7.14
C ARG A 46 -23.83 12.06 7.09
N THR A 47 -24.80 12.75 7.68
CA THR A 47 -26.19 12.29 7.64
C THR A 47 -26.83 12.54 6.26
N PRO A 48 -27.78 11.69 5.80
CA PRO A 48 -28.46 11.91 4.52
C PRO A 48 -29.09 13.30 4.39
N ARG A 49 -29.56 13.87 5.50
CA ARG A 49 -30.13 15.23 5.52
C ARG A 49 -29.07 16.28 5.17
N GLU A 50 -27.93 16.26 5.84
CA GLU A 50 -26.82 17.20 5.62
C GLU A 50 -26.30 17.14 4.19
N ILE A 51 -26.22 15.93 3.62
CA ILE A 51 -25.74 15.72 2.25
C ILE A 51 -26.68 16.40 1.26
N PHE A 52 -27.99 16.21 1.41
CA PHE A 52 -28.98 16.86 0.55
C PHE A 52 -28.99 18.38 0.72
N GLU A 53 -28.85 18.90 1.95
CA GLU A 53 -28.74 20.35 2.21
C GLU A 53 -27.48 20.94 1.57
N THR A 54 -26.32 20.28 1.72
CA THR A 54 -25.04 20.71 1.14
C THR A 54 -25.10 20.73 -0.40
N SER A 55 -25.86 19.82 -1.00
CA SER A 55 -26.07 19.75 -2.45
C SER A 55 -27.19 20.66 -2.95
N GLY A 56 -27.69 21.59 -2.11
CA GLY A 56 -28.65 22.62 -2.51
C GLY A 56 -30.09 22.14 -2.62
N PHE A 57 -30.45 21.04 -1.96
CA PHE A 57 -31.85 20.61 -1.86
C PHE A 57 -32.52 21.21 -0.62
N GLN A 58 -33.70 21.80 -0.81
CA GLN A 58 -34.54 22.26 0.29
C GLN A 58 -35.28 21.06 0.92
N VAL A 59 -34.82 20.63 2.10
CA VAL A 59 -35.31 19.43 2.79
C VAL A 59 -36.79 19.50 3.14
N GLU A 60 -37.32 20.70 3.42
CA GLU A 60 -38.73 20.94 3.73
C GLU A 60 -39.65 20.65 2.53
N ILE A 61 -39.20 21.03 1.33
CA ILE A 61 -39.90 20.76 0.07
C ILE A 61 -39.83 19.26 -0.25
N LEU A 62 -38.66 18.63 -0.09
CA LEU A 62 -38.47 17.22 -0.44
C LEU A 62 -39.19 16.24 0.51
N GLY A 63 -39.16 16.56 1.81
CA GLY A 63 -39.64 15.74 2.91
C GLY A 63 -38.64 14.66 3.36
N LEU A 64 -38.42 14.56 4.67
CA LEU A 64 -37.44 13.64 5.29
C LEU A 64 -37.61 12.17 4.89
N LYS A 65 -38.86 11.67 4.90
CA LYS A 65 -39.15 10.27 4.51
C LYS A 65 -38.70 9.93 3.08
N ARG A 66 -38.65 10.92 2.17
CA ARG A 66 -38.21 10.71 0.79
C ARG A 66 -36.69 10.61 0.74
N ILE A 67 -35.98 11.46 1.49
CA ILE A 67 -34.51 11.43 1.63
C ILE A 67 -34.06 10.09 2.20
N GLU A 68 -34.66 9.63 3.29
CA GLU A 68 -34.36 8.34 3.91
C GLU A 68 -34.57 7.17 2.92
N GLN A 69 -35.71 7.14 2.23
CA GLN A 69 -35.99 6.08 1.24
C GLN A 69 -35.06 6.12 0.03
N CYS A 70 -34.58 7.32 -0.37
CA CYS A 70 -33.57 7.46 -1.41
C CYS A 70 -32.22 6.95 -0.93
N ALA A 71 -31.79 7.36 0.25
CA ALA A 71 -30.55 6.94 0.89
C ALA A 71 -30.49 5.42 1.04
N ASP A 72 -31.55 4.81 1.59
CA ASP A 72 -31.65 3.36 1.75
C ASP A 72 -31.54 2.61 0.42
N ARG A 73 -32.18 3.16 -0.63
CA ARG A 73 -32.15 2.55 -1.96
C ARG A 73 -30.74 2.60 -2.55
N TRP A 74 -30.07 3.74 -2.46
CA TRP A 74 -28.71 3.90 -3.00
C TRP A 74 -27.69 3.10 -2.21
N LYS A 75 -27.82 3.06 -0.88
CA LYS A 75 -26.99 2.22 -0.01
C LYS A 75 -27.10 0.74 -0.41
N LYS A 76 -28.32 0.21 -0.54
CA LYS A 76 -28.54 -1.18 -0.95
C LYS A 76 -28.00 -1.48 -2.35
N ALA A 77 -28.14 -0.53 -3.28
CA ALA A 77 -27.60 -0.68 -4.64
C ALA A 77 -26.07 -0.71 -4.63
N TYR A 78 -25.44 0.16 -3.85
CA TYR A 78 -23.98 0.22 -3.70
C TYR A 78 -23.41 -1.02 -3.00
N GLU A 79 -24.07 -1.53 -1.96
CA GLU A 79 -23.67 -2.76 -1.26
C GLU A 79 -23.70 -3.98 -2.17
N LYS A 80 -24.61 -4.02 -3.15
CA LYS A 80 -24.77 -5.16 -4.06
C LYS A 80 -23.80 -5.12 -5.24
N ASP A 81 -23.81 -4.01 -5.99
CA ASP A 81 -23.18 -3.90 -7.31
C ASP A 81 -22.16 -2.74 -7.37
N GLY A 82 -21.78 -2.16 -6.22
CA GLY A 82 -20.80 -1.07 -6.13
C GLY A 82 -21.23 0.20 -6.88
N ILE A 83 -20.25 0.93 -7.42
CA ILE A 83 -20.48 2.17 -8.18
C ILE A 83 -21.34 1.91 -9.42
N THR A 84 -21.21 0.74 -10.04
CA THR A 84 -22.01 0.30 -11.19
C THR A 84 -23.50 0.17 -10.86
N GLY A 85 -23.85 -0.24 -9.64
CA GLY A 85 -25.25 -0.33 -9.20
C GLY A 85 -25.96 1.01 -9.03
N LEU A 86 -25.22 2.11 -8.94
CA LEU A 86 -25.79 3.46 -8.78
C LEU A 86 -26.22 4.09 -10.10
N ALA A 87 -25.64 3.65 -11.22
CA ALA A 87 -25.95 4.16 -12.56
C ALA A 87 -27.38 3.76 -13.00
N ASP A 88 -28.05 4.60 -13.80
CA ASP A 88 -29.33 4.23 -14.38
C ASP A 88 -29.16 3.11 -15.42
N SER A 89 -29.54 1.90 -15.04
CA SER A 89 -29.46 0.70 -15.87
C SER A 89 -30.27 0.80 -17.17
N ARG A 90 -31.22 1.75 -17.26
CA ARG A 90 -31.96 2.02 -18.51
C ARG A 90 -31.11 2.59 -19.64
N LYS A 91 -29.95 3.20 -19.35
CA LYS A 91 -29.02 3.70 -20.37
C LYS A 91 -28.31 2.56 -21.11
N GLU A 92 -28.00 1.48 -20.41
CA GLU A 92 -27.26 0.33 -20.94
C GLU A 92 -28.15 -0.86 -21.27
N ALA A 93 -29.36 -0.92 -20.70
CA ALA A 93 -30.34 -1.93 -21.04
C ALA A 93 -30.77 -1.74 -22.50
N VAL A 94 -30.22 -2.56 -23.39
CA VAL A 94 -30.77 -2.80 -24.73
C VAL A 94 -32.18 -3.33 -24.50
N LEU A 95 -33.18 -2.46 -24.63
CA LEU A 95 -34.58 -2.66 -24.19
C LEU A 95 -35.25 -3.93 -24.78
N ARG A 96 -34.66 -4.52 -25.81
CA ARG A 96 -34.96 -5.87 -26.30
C ARG A 96 -33.71 -6.39 -27.04
N PRO A 97 -33.15 -7.57 -26.72
CA PRO A 97 -32.13 -8.18 -27.58
C PRO A 97 -32.69 -8.27 -29.00
N SER A 98 -31.98 -7.71 -29.98
CA SER A 98 -32.36 -7.88 -31.37
C SER A 98 -32.47 -9.37 -31.66
N LYS A 99 -33.61 -9.82 -32.19
CA LYS A 99 -33.79 -11.20 -32.67
C LYS A 99 -33.07 -11.46 -34.00
N ARG A 100 -32.42 -10.44 -34.57
CA ARG A 100 -31.63 -10.56 -35.80
C ARG A 100 -30.31 -11.24 -35.47
N ASP A 101 -29.93 -12.22 -36.29
CA ASP A 101 -28.60 -12.82 -36.24
C ASP A 101 -27.54 -11.77 -36.58
N LEU A 102 -26.51 -11.68 -35.74
CA LEU A 102 -25.41 -10.72 -35.94
C LEU A 102 -24.63 -11.08 -37.20
N SER A 103 -24.16 -10.04 -37.89
CA SER A 103 -23.23 -10.23 -39.02
C SER A 103 -21.93 -10.89 -38.53
N PRO A 104 -21.26 -11.72 -39.35
CA PRO A 104 -19.93 -12.24 -39.03
C PRO A 104 -18.95 -11.14 -38.60
N GLU A 105 -19.01 -9.97 -39.24
CA GLU A 105 -18.17 -8.82 -38.92
C GLU A 105 -18.46 -8.24 -37.52
N GLU A 106 -19.74 -8.18 -37.12
CA GLU A 106 -20.15 -7.69 -35.80
C GLU A 106 -19.73 -8.67 -34.70
N ILE A 107 -19.78 -9.98 -34.98
CA ILE A 107 -19.31 -11.02 -34.07
C ILE A 107 -17.80 -10.89 -33.86
N ILE A 108 -17.04 -10.72 -34.94
CA ILE A 108 -15.58 -10.52 -34.88
C ILE A 108 -15.25 -9.28 -34.06
N ALA A 109 -15.88 -8.13 -34.35
CA ALA A 109 -15.64 -6.89 -33.62
C ALA A 109 -15.95 -7.02 -32.11
N ARG A 110 -17.02 -7.75 -31.77
CA ARG A 110 -17.41 -8.00 -30.37
C ARG A 110 -16.43 -8.94 -29.67
N GLN A 111 -15.94 -9.96 -30.37
CA GLN A 111 -14.92 -10.88 -29.85
C GLN A 111 -13.58 -10.15 -29.66
N ASP A 112 -13.15 -9.32 -30.61
CA ASP A 112 -11.94 -8.51 -30.52
C ASP A 112 -11.98 -7.54 -29.33
N ALA A 113 -13.11 -6.87 -29.12
CA ALA A 113 -13.30 -6.01 -27.95
C ALA A 113 -13.17 -6.79 -26.63
N LYS A 114 -13.72 -8.02 -26.58
CA LYS A 114 -13.63 -8.89 -25.40
C LYS A 114 -12.19 -9.38 -25.18
N ILE A 115 -11.49 -9.78 -26.24
CA ILE A 115 -10.08 -10.19 -26.19
C ILE A 115 -9.23 -9.04 -25.64
N ARG A 116 -9.41 -7.82 -26.16
CA ARG A 116 -8.68 -6.63 -25.72
C ARG A 116 -8.90 -6.32 -24.24
N LEU A 117 -10.14 -6.44 -23.77
CA LEU A 117 -10.48 -6.23 -22.35
C LEU A 117 -9.79 -7.29 -21.47
N LEU A 118 -9.85 -8.57 -21.87
CA LEU A 118 -9.22 -9.66 -21.13
C LEU A 118 -7.69 -9.52 -21.09
N GLU A 119 -7.08 -9.12 -22.21
CA GLU A 119 -5.65 -8.84 -22.29
C GLU A 119 -5.23 -7.70 -21.35
N ALA A 120 -6.02 -6.62 -21.28
CA ALA A 120 -5.78 -5.50 -20.37
C ALA A 120 -5.89 -5.93 -18.89
N GLN A 121 -6.90 -6.74 -18.55
CA GLN A 121 -7.06 -7.30 -17.21
C GLN A 121 -5.88 -8.21 -16.83
N LEU A 122 -5.45 -9.10 -17.74
CA LEU A 122 -4.29 -9.96 -17.51
C LEU A 122 -2.99 -9.15 -17.38
N ALA A 123 -2.80 -8.09 -18.16
CA ALA A 123 -1.65 -7.21 -18.04
C ALA A 123 -1.60 -6.54 -16.65
N TYR A 124 -2.75 -6.10 -16.12
CA TYR A 124 -2.86 -5.53 -14.79
C TYR A 124 -2.52 -6.56 -13.69
N VAL A 125 -3.10 -7.76 -13.77
CA VAL A 125 -2.81 -8.86 -12.81
C VAL A 125 -1.32 -9.24 -12.85
N LYS A 126 -0.73 -9.38 -14.04
CA LYS A 126 0.71 -9.64 -14.19
C LYS A 126 1.57 -8.52 -13.59
N LYS A 127 1.13 -7.26 -13.66
CA LYS A 127 1.83 -6.13 -13.03
C LYS A 127 1.74 -6.20 -11.51
N LEU A 128 0.58 -6.56 -10.96
CA LEU A 128 0.40 -6.78 -9.51
C LEU A 128 1.26 -7.94 -9.01
N ASP A 129 1.22 -9.10 -9.66
CA ASP A 129 2.03 -10.27 -9.31
C ASP A 129 3.54 -9.97 -9.42
N ARG A 130 3.97 -9.20 -10.45
CA ARG A 130 5.36 -8.70 -10.50
C ARG A 130 5.70 -7.79 -9.33
N ASN A 131 4.80 -6.92 -8.89
CA ASN A 131 5.02 -6.05 -7.74
C ASN A 131 5.07 -6.85 -6.43
N GLU A 132 4.15 -7.78 -6.24
CA GLU A 132 4.15 -8.70 -5.10
C GLU A 132 5.42 -9.53 -5.08
N ARG A 133 5.79 -10.20 -6.19
CA ARG A 133 7.07 -10.90 -6.29
C ARG A 133 8.27 -10.00 -6.08
N ARG A 134 8.23 -8.72 -6.46
CA ARG A 134 9.31 -7.77 -6.14
C ARG A 134 9.35 -7.45 -4.65
N LEU A 135 8.21 -7.35 -3.97
CA LEU A 135 8.14 -7.16 -2.53
C LEU A 135 8.60 -8.43 -1.78
N THR A 136 8.20 -9.61 -2.25
CA THR A 136 8.55 -10.90 -1.66
C THR A 136 9.99 -11.35 -2.00
N ALA A 137 10.48 -11.08 -3.21
CA ALA A 137 11.86 -11.33 -3.63
C ALA A 137 12.84 -10.27 -3.09
N ASN A 138 12.40 -9.01 -2.95
CA ASN A 138 13.03 -8.05 -2.03
C ASN A 138 12.56 -8.29 -0.59
N GLY A 139 12.27 -9.53 -0.23
CA GLY A 139 12.13 -10.01 1.15
C GLY A 139 13.44 -9.83 1.89
N LYS A 140 13.87 -8.58 2.07
CA LYS A 140 14.35 -8.16 3.36
C LYS A 140 13.16 -8.42 4.27
N ILE A 141 13.19 -9.57 4.94
CA ILE A 141 12.75 -9.61 6.32
C ILE A 141 13.40 -8.36 6.92
N LEU A 142 12.62 -7.28 7.05
CA LEU A 142 13.12 -6.04 7.62
C LEU A 142 13.74 -6.48 8.93
N ASN A 143 15.01 -6.11 9.13
CA ASN A 143 15.68 -6.48 10.37
C ASN A 143 14.76 -6.04 11.51
N PRO A 144 14.49 -6.86 12.53
CA PRO A 144 13.62 -6.45 13.63
C PRO A 144 13.97 -5.06 14.17
N SER A 145 15.25 -4.68 14.13
CA SER A 145 15.75 -3.34 14.46
C SER A 145 15.15 -2.22 13.58
N ASP A 146 15.06 -2.44 12.27
CA ASP A 146 14.48 -1.49 11.30
C ASP A 146 12.97 -1.38 11.50
N CYS A 147 12.28 -2.51 11.74
CA CYS A 147 10.86 -2.50 12.11
C CYS A 147 10.63 -1.69 13.38
N PHE A 148 11.47 -1.85 14.41
CA PHE A 148 11.34 -1.09 15.65
C PHE A 148 11.59 0.41 15.45
N ASN A 149 12.51 0.80 14.56
CA ASN A 149 12.71 2.21 14.19
C ASN A 149 11.45 2.81 13.55
N LEU A 150 10.83 2.11 12.60
CA LEU A 150 9.59 2.57 11.95
C LEU A 150 8.44 2.73 12.95
N ILE A 151 8.32 1.81 13.91
CA ILE A 151 7.33 1.92 14.99
C ILE A 151 7.65 3.14 15.86
N GLN A 152 8.91 3.40 16.19
CA GLN A 152 9.32 4.56 16.98
C GLN A 152 9.00 5.88 16.28
N GLU A 153 9.28 5.99 14.97
CA GLU A 153 8.93 7.15 14.16
C GLU A 153 7.41 7.39 14.14
N ALA A 154 6.62 6.34 13.93
CA ALA A 154 5.16 6.42 13.96
C ALA A 154 4.63 6.89 15.34
N VAL A 155 5.23 6.40 16.43
CA VAL A 155 4.87 6.84 17.80
C VAL A 155 5.21 8.32 18.02
N GLN A 156 6.34 8.81 17.52
CA GLN A 156 6.73 10.22 17.59
C GLN A 156 5.76 11.13 16.81
N GLN A 157 5.17 10.64 15.71
CA GLN A 157 4.13 11.33 14.94
C GLN A 157 2.74 11.31 15.61
N GLY A 158 2.64 10.84 16.86
CA GLY A 158 1.41 10.86 17.65
C GLY A 158 0.62 9.55 17.65
N LEU A 159 1.10 8.48 16.99
CA LEU A 159 0.43 7.18 16.92
C LEU A 159 0.74 6.28 18.13
N GLY A 160 1.08 6.84 19.29
CA GLY A 160 1.49 6.10 20.50
C GLY A 160 0.45 5.07 20.99
N ARG A 161 -0.84 5.35 20.81
CA ARG A 161 -1.93 4.42 21.18
C ARG A 161 -2.03 3.19 20.25
N MET A 162 -1.40 3.25 19.08
CA MET A 162 -1.46 2.21 18.04
C MET A 162 -0.27 1.23 18.08
N THR A 163 0.62 1.33 19.08
CA THR A 163 1.79 0.42 19.21
C THR A 163 1.42 -1.07 19.18
N ARG A 164 0.23 -1.48 19.66
CA ARG A 164 -0.28 -2.87 19.50
C ARG A 164 -0.39 -3.25 18.03
N TYR A 165 -1.11 -2.40 17.32
CA TYR A 165 -1.50 -2.61 15.94
C TYR A 165 -0.27 -2.59 15.05
N LEU A 166 0.65 -1.64 15.27
CA LEU A 166 1.89 -1.53 14.52
C LEU A 166 2.81 -2.75 14.71
N CYS A 167 2.94 -3.26 15.95
CA CYS A 167 3.72 -4.48 16.20
C CYS A 167 3.10 -5.70 15.51
N GLN A 168 1.77 -5.82 15.53
CA GLN A 168 1.06 -6.92 14.86
C GLN A 168 1.13 -6.82 13.33
N LEU A 169 1.09 -5.60 12.78
CA LEU A 169 1.21 -5.34 11.35
C LEU A 169 2.59 -5.72 10.80
N LEU A 170 3.65 -5.47 11.57
CA LEU A 170 5.03 -5.75 11.19
C LEU A 170 5.55 -7.12 11.66
N ASP A 171 4.68 -7.95 12.24
CA ASP A 171 5.00 -9.27 12.80
C ASP A 171 6.19 -9.28 13.78
N VAL A 172 6.24 -8.26 14.66
CA VAL A 172 7.28 -8.13 15.69
C VAL A 172 6.69 -8.14 17.10
N SER A 173 7.46 -8.67 18.06
CA SER A 173 7.00 -8.72 19.45
C SER A 173 7.04 -7.34 20.11
N ARG A 174 5.98 -7.03 20.87
CA ARG A 174 5.92 -5.81 21.69
C ARG A 174 7.03 -5.72 22.73
N SER A 175 7.33 -6.84 23.38
CA SER A 175 8.43 -6.91 24.35
C SER A 175 9.77 -6.62 23.67
N GLY A 176 9.97 -7.10 22.43
CA GLY A 176 11.12 -6.75 21.60
C GLY A 176 11.23 -5.25 21.34
N PHE A 177 10.12 -4.59 21.01
CA PHE A 177 10.08 -3.15 20.79
C PHE A 177 10.48 -2.34 22.04
N TYR A 178 9.90 -2.65 23.21
CA TYR A 178 10.28 -1.93 24.44
C TYR A 178 11.73 -2.23 24.87
N ASN A 179 12.20 -3.48 24.69
CA ASN A 179 13.60 -3.82 24.91
C ASN A 179 14.54 -3.04 23.98
N TYR A 180 14.14 -2.82 22.73
CA TYR A 180 14.89 -2.02 21.76
C TYR A 180 15.02 -0.56 22.18
N LEU A 181 13.96 0.02 22.77
CA LEU A 181 13.97 1.37 23.33
C LEU A 181 14.88 1.45 24.57
N HIS A 182 14.72 0.53 25.53
CA HIS A 182 15.53 0.53 26.76
C HIS A 182 17.02 0.24 26.52
N SER A 183 17.37 -0.44 25.42
CA SER A 183 18.75 -0.75 25.07
C SER A 183 19.41 0.28 24.15
N ALA A 184 18.76 1.41 23.88
CA ALA A 184 19.27 2.45 22.98
C ALA A 184 20.69 2.93 23.36
N ASP A 185 20.91 3.25 24.63
CA ASP A 185 22.21 3.76 25.12
C ASP A 185 23.34 2.73 24.91
N LYS A 186 23.09 1.48 25.29
CA LYS A 186 24.03 0.36 25.08
C LYS A 186 24.33 0.13 23.60
N ARG A 187 23.38 0.38 22.70
CA ARG A 187 23.60 0.29 21.24
C ARG A 187 24.47 1.44 20.74
N GLN A 188 24.27 2.65 21.26
CA GLN A 188 25.10 3.81 20.93
C GLN A 188 26.55 3.61 21.39
N GLU A 189 26.77 3.17 22.64
CA GLU A 189 28.11 2.86 23.17
C GLU A 189 28.85 1.82 22.32
N ARG A 190 28.16 0.74 21.93
CA ARG A 190 28.72 -0.29 21.03
C ARG A 190 29.05 0.27 19.65
N THR A 191 28.25 1.19 19.15
CA THR A 191 28.46 1.81 17.84
C THR A 191 29.70 2.69 17.86
N LEU A 192 29.87 3.51 18.90
CA LEU A 192 31.06 4.33 19.13
C LEU A 192 32.32 3.46 19.28
N ALA A 193 32.25 2.40 20.08
CA ALA A 193 33.38 1.48 20.25
C ALA A 193 33.75 0.74 18.95
N ASP A 194 32.75 0.42 18.11
CA ASP A 194 32.96 -0.18 16.79
C ASP A 194 33.57 0.81 15.80
N GLU A 195 33.22 2.10 15.87
CA GLU A 195 33.82 3.17 15.05
C GLU A 195 35.29 3.39 15.40
N GLN A 196 35.62 3.49 16.70
CA GLN A 196 37.00 3.62 17.17
C GLN A 196 37.85 2.41 16.72
N ALA A 197 37.34 1.19 16.93
CA ALA A 197 38.01 -0.03 16.49
C ALA A 197 38.11 -0.10 14.95
N GLY A 198 37.06 0.35 14.25
CA GLY A 198 37.02 0.44 12.79
C GLY A 198 38.10 1.36 12.22
N ALA A 199 38.31 2.52 12.84
CA ALA A 199 39.35 3.47 12.45
C ALA A 199 40.76 2.85 12.56
N LEU A 200 41.04 2.13 13.65
CA LEU A 200 42.30 1.40 13.82
C LEU A 200 42.46 0.29 12.77
N ILE A 201 41.39 -0.47 12.49
CA ILE A 201 41.39 -1.51 11.45
C ILE A 201 41.65 -0.91 10.07
N LYS A 202 41.06 0.25 9.75
CA LYS A 202 41.27 0.94 8.48
C LYS A 202 42.74 1.39 8.32
N LYS A 203 43.35 1.96 9.38
CA LYS A 203 44.78 2.29 9.40
C LYS A 203 45.65 1.04 9.17
N ALA A 204 45.35 -0.06 9.88
CA ALA A 204 46.07 -1.33 9.73
C ALA A 204 45.87 -1.97 8.34
N PHE A 205 44.71 -1.79 7.71
CA PHE A 205 44.37 -2.33 6.40
C PHE A 205 45.19 -1.70 5.26
N HIS A 206 45.38 -0.38 5.27
CA HIS A 206 46.11 0.35 4.22
C HIS A 206 47.63 0.39 4.42
N ARG A 207 48.10 -0.03 5.58
CA ARG A 207 49.53 -0.02 5.94
C ARG A 207 50.37 -0.87 4.96
N ARG A 208 51.57 -0.39 4.59
CA ARG A 208 52.55 -1.05 3.69
C ARG A 208 52.08 -1.28 2.23
N GLY A 209 51.10 -0.53 1.73
CA GLY A 209 50.82 -0.41 0.29
C GLY A 209 50.02 -1.55 -0.36
N TYR A 210 49.64 -2.60 0.37
CA TYR A 210 48.77 -3.67 -0.12
C TYR A 210 47.61 -3.95 0.85
N LYS A 211 46.48 -4.44 0.32
CA LYS A 211 45.25 -4.69 1.10
C LYS A 211 45.43 -5.92 2.00
N LYS A 212 45.36 -5.72 3.32
CA LYS A 212 45.55 -6.80 4.30
C LYS A 212 44.29 -7.62 4.57
N GLY A 213 44.44 -8.93 4.76
CA GLY A 213 43.38 -9.81 5.26
C GLY A 213 43.23 -9.73 6.79
N SER A 214 42.15 -10.29 7.33
CA SER A 214 41.84 -10.25 8.78
C SER A 214 42.96 -10.75 9.70
N ARG A 215 43.69 -11.81 9.31
CA ARG A 215 44.83 -12.34 10.08
C ARG A 215 46.02 -11.38 10.09
N SER A 216 46.31 -10.75 8.95
CA SER A 216 47.39 -9.78 8.82
C SER A 216 47.08 -8.48 9.56
N ILE A 217 45.80 -8.07 9.58
CA ILE A 217 45.33 -6.94 10.39
C ILE A 217 45.57 -7.22 11.88
N LYS A 218 45.21 -8.43 12.37
CA LYS A 218 45.47 -8.81 13.76
C LYS A 218 46.95 -8.69 14.13
N MET A 219 47.85 -9.18 13.27
CA MET A 219 49.30 -9.07 13.51
C MET A 219 49.79 -7.61 13.48
N THR A 220 49.23 -6.78 12.61
CA THR A 220 49.59 -5.36 12.53
C THR A 220 49.10 -4.57 13.75
N LEU A 221 47.88 -4.85 14.23
CA LEU A 221 47.33 -4.24 15.44
C LEU A 221 48.12 -4.61 16.69
N GLN A 222 48.57 -5.85 16.79
CA GLN A 222 49.38 -6.32 17.91
C GLN A 222 50.80 -5.76 17.90
N SER A 223 51.38 -5.48 16.73
CA SER A 223 52.76 -4.98 16.62
C SER A 223 52.89 -3.46 16.68
N GLU A 224 51.97 -2.72 16.05
CA GLU A 224 52.08 -1.25 15.92
C GLU A 224 51.18 -0.47 16.87
N TYR A 225 50.12 -1.09 17.40
CA TYR A 225 49.08 -0.41 18.19
C TYR A 225 48.80 -1.07 19.54
N ASP A 226 49.60 -2.07 19.93
CA ASP A 226 49.46 -2.88 21.16
C ASP A 226 48.01 -3.31 21.49
N THR A 227 47.21 -3.57 20.44
CA THR A 227 45.78 -3.86 20.57
C THR A 227 45.48 -5.27 20.09
N CYS A 228 44.99 -6.10 21.01
CA CYS A 228 44.70 -7.50 20.76
C CYS A 228 43.21 -7.75 20.51
N TYR A 229 42.74 -7.53 19.27
CA TYR A 229 41.37 -7.88 18.89
C TYR A 229 41.20 -9.34 18.44
N ASN A 230 40.06 -9.93 18.80
CA ASN A 230 39.66 -11.25 18.32
C ASN A 230 39.39 -11.20 16.80
N LEU A 231 39.82 -12.24 16.08
CA LEU A 231 39.61 -12.39 14.63
C LEU A 231 38.13 -12.25 14.23
N LYS A 232 37.19 -12.79 15.02
CA LYS A 232 35.74 -12.67 14.75
C LYS A 232 35.30 -11.19 14.76
N ARG A 233 35.81 -10.41 15.72
CA ARG A 233 35.54 -8.96 15.83
C ARG A 233 36.11 -8.20 14.63
N ILE A 234 37.35 -8.50 14.24
CA ILE A 234 37.99 -7.90 13.07
C ILE A 234 37.21 -8.21 11.79
N GLN A 235 36.84 -9.48 11.57
CA GLN A 235 36.07 -9.88 10.39
C GLN A 235 34.69 -9.22 10.32
N ARG A 236 33.99 -9.11 11.46
CA ARG A 236 32.70 -8.40 11.55
C ARG A 236 32.86 -6.93 11.19
N LEU A 237 33.87 -6.24 11.74
CA LEU A 237 34.12 -4.84 11.45
C LEU A 237 34.57 -4.63 10.01
N MET A 238 35.38 -5.54 9.45
CA MET A 238 35.74 -5.50 8.02
C MET A 238 34.51 -5.59 7.13
N LYS A 239 33.52 -6.44 7.45
CA LYS A 239 32.24 -6.50 6.72
C LYS A 239 31.42 -5.22 6.90
N LYS A 240 31.35 -4.67 8.13
CA LYS A 240 30.61 -3.43 8.43
C LYS A 240 31.15 -2.22 7.67
N PHE A 241 32.45 -2.15 7.44
CA PHE A 241 33.13 -1.05 6.75
C PHE A 241 33.55 -1.39 5.30
N ASP A 242 33.01 -2.47 4.73
CA ASP A 242 33.29 -2.91 3.35
C ASP A 242 34.79 -3.06 2.98
N LEU A 243 35.60 -3.48 3.95
CA LEU A 243 37.04 -3.70 3.78
C LEU A 243 37.31 -5.09 3.19
N VAL A 244 37.38 -5.18 1.86
CA VAL A 244 37.59 -6.44 1.13
C VAL A 244 39.05 -6.61 0.70
N CYS A 245 39.68 -7.72 1.12
CA CYS A 245 41.01 -8.14 0.67
C CYS A 245 40.89 -9.04 -0.58
N PRO A 246 41.54 -8.71 -1.71
CA PRO A 246 41.41 -9.47 -2.97
C PRO A 246 42.25 -10.77 -3.00
N HIS A 247 43.30 -10.89 -2.20
CA HIS A 247 44.34 -11.91 -2.39
C HIS A 247 44.00 -13.34 -1.90
N ARG A 248 42.77 -13.60 -1.42
CA ARG A 248 42.32 -14.93 -0.96
C ARG A 248 40.83 -15.19 -1.22
N LYS A 249 40.34 -14.93 -2.44
CA LYS A 249 38.97 -15.30 -2.82
C LYS A 249 38.86 -16.82 -3.02
N PRO A 250 37.75 -17.47 -2.61
CA PRO A 250 37.49 -18.87 -2.94
C PRO A 250 37.47 -19.07 -4.46
N ASN A 251 37.96 -20.21 -4.95
CA ASN A 251 37.91 -20.53 -6.39
C ASN A 251 36.42 -20.62 -6.85
N PRO A 252 35.99 -19.81 -7.82
CA PRO A 252 34.59 -19.75 -8.27
C PRO A 252 34.08 -21.09 -8.83
N TYR A 253 34.92 -21.85 -9.54
CA TYR A 253 34.52 -23.16 -10.08
C TYR A 253 34.17 -24.14 -8.95
N ARG A 254 34.95 -24.14 -7.86
CA ARG A 254 34.71 -25.00 -6.70
C ARG A 254 33.42 -24.64 -5.93
N LEU A 255 33.00 -23.37 -5.99
CA LEU A 255 31.72 -22.91 -5.43
C LEU A 255 30.54 -23.39 -6.29
N MET A 256 30.66 -23.28 -7.63
CA MET A 256 29.63 -23.75 -8.57
C MET A 256 29.38 -25.25 -8.42
N THR A 257 30.44 -26.07 -8.33
CA THR A 257 30.30 -27.53 -8.17
C THR A 257 29.57 -27.93 -6.88
N LYS A 258 29.76 -27.17 -5.78
CA LYS A 258 29.03 -27.41 -4.52
C LYS A 258 27.56 -27.05 -4.62
N ALA A 259 27.24 -25.90 -5.22
CA ALA A 259 25.86 -25.46 -5.40
C ALA A 259 25.05 -26.46 -6.26
N THR A 260 25.68 -27.07 -7.28
CA THR A 260 25.03 -28.10 -8.10
C THR A 260 24.84 -29.44 -7.38
N LEU A 261 25.64 -29.74 -6.36
CA LEU A 261 25.52 -30.97 -5.56
C LEU A 261 24.41 -30.88 -4.50
N GLU A 262 24.08 -29.68 -4.01
CA GLU A 262 23.00 -29.46 -3.04
C GLU A 262 21.59 -29.62 -3.65
N HIS A 263 21.48 -29.69 -4.97
CA HIS A 263 20.24 -29.89 -5.72
C HIS A 263 20.09 -31.31 -6.32
N ARG A 264 20.98 -32.25 -5.96
CA ARG A 264 20.85 -33.69 -6.24
C ARG A 264 20.42 -34.44 -5.00
#